data_AF-A0A641ALM9-F1
#
_entry.id   AF-A0A641ALM9-F1
#
_cell.length_a   1.000
_cell.length_b   1.000
_cell.length_c   1.000
_cell.angle_alpha   90.00
_cell.angle_beta   90.00
_cell.angle_gamma   90.00
#
_symmetry.space_group_name_H-M   'P 1'
#
loop_
_entity.id
_entity.type
_entity.pdbx_description
1 polymer ?
#
loop_
_entity_poly.entity_id
_entity_poly.type
_entity_poly.pdbx_seq_one_letter_code
_entity_poly.pdbx_strand_id
1 'polypeptide(L)'
;MNRIAVTLVTLAVSGSVLAGCGGDSPYCAAVKENQSTLGSFGKAATDAAFTKEARAVRAIAATKPENVVKDWTAIDRAMRGVQAAQKKTGLTFAELADPEKRAAADADDVETVDKAYSAFNDTVKQRTAVVKDVKTTCDITLK
;
A
#
# COMPACT_ATOMS: atom_id res chain seq x y z
N MET A 1 -61.65 20.68 -17.33
CA MET A 1 -61.39 20.13 -15.99
C MET A 1 -60.80 18.73 -16.11
N ASN A 2 -59.50 18.54 -15.86
CA ASN A 2 -58.99 17.63 -14.82
C ASN A 2 -57.47 17.41 -14.95
N ARG A 3 -56.76 17.94 -13.94
CA ARG A 3 -55.73 17.29 -13.12
C ARG A 3 -54.45 16.78 -13.79
N ILE A 4 -53.44 17.62 -13.61
CA ILE A 4 -52.01 17.32 -13.42
C ILE A 4 -51.82 16.03 -12.59
N ALA A 5 -50.95 15.14 -13.06
CA ALA A 5 -50.27 14.15 -12.23
C ALA A 5 -48.80 14.07 -12.68
N VAL A 6 -47.95 14.81 -11.98
CA VAL A 6 -46.49 14.68 -12.00
C VAL A 6 -46.14 13.42 -11.23
N THR A 7 -45.53 12.43 -11.88
CA THR A 7 -44.98 11.26 -11.18
C THR A 7 -43.46 11.38 -11.15
N LEU A 8 -42.94 11.86 -10.01
CA LEU A 8 -41.54 11.76 -9.66
C LEU A 8 -41.18 10.27 -9.53
N VAL A 9 -40.36 9.76 -10.44
CA VAL A 9 -39.69 8.47 -10.28
C VAL A 9 -38.43 8.70 -9.46
N THR A 10 -38.56 8.63 -8.14
CA THR A 10 -37.44 8.54 -7.21
C THR A 10 -36.87 7.12 -7.34
N LEU A 11 -35.90 6.93 -8.22
CA LEU A 11 -35.05 5.74 -8.20
C LEU A 11 -34.18 5.81 -6.93
N ALA A 12 -34.74 5.30 -5.84
CA ALA A 12 -33.99 4.95 -4.66
C ALA A 12 -32.95 3.90 -5.07
N VAL A 13 -31.69 4.33 -5.24
CA VAL A 13 -30.55 3.43 -5.30
C VAL A 13 -30.56 2.68 -3.99
N SER A 14 -31.12 1.46 -4.04
CA SER A 14 -31.15 0.53 -2.95
C SER A 14 -29.72 0.08 -2.76
N GLY A 15 -28.99 0.83 -1.93
CA GLY A 15 -27.70 0.43 -1.41
C GLY A 15 -27.88 -0.94 -0.79
N SER A 16 -27.49 -1.96 -1.55
CA SER A 16 -27.42 -3.33 -1.08
C SER A 16 -26.24 -3.40 -0.12
N VAL A 17 -26.41 -2.82 1.07
CA VAL A 17 -25.65 -3.24 2.24
C VAL A 17 -26.13 -4.64 2.55
N LEU A 18 -25.57 -5.60 1.80
CA LEU A 18 -25.44 -6.96 2.26
C LEU A 18 -24.59 -6.86 3.53
N ALA A 19 -25.27 -6.65 4.66
CA ALA A 19 -24.78 -6.97 5.98
C ALA A 19 -24.53 -8.47 5.98
N GLY A 20 -23.36 -8.87 5.49
CA GLY A 20 -22.81 -10.19 5.72
C GLY A 20 -22.54 -10.31 7.21
N CYS A 21 -23.25 -11.23 7.86
CA CYS A 21 -23.01 -11.69 9.21
C CYS A 21 -21.51 -11.92 9.47
N GLY A 22 -20.91 -11.18 10.41
CA GLY A 22 -19.64 -11.55 11.05
C GLY A 22 -18.38 -11.61 10.18
N GLY A 23 -18.34 -10.94 9.02
CA GLY A 23 -17.17 -10.89 8.14
C GLY A 23 -16.33 -9.61 8.35
N ASP A 24 -15.00 -9.75 8.34
CA ASP A 24 -14.05 -8.64 8.40
C ASP A 24 -14.38 -7.57 7.32
N SER A 25 -14.19 -6.29 7.63
CA SER A 25 -14.32 -5.21 6.63
C SER A 25 -13.38 -5.46 5.44
N PRO A 26 -13.64 -4.96 4.22
CA PRO A 26 -12.74 -5.18 3.07
C PRO A 26 -11.28 -4.81 3.37
N TYR A 27 -11.08 -3.76 4.17
CA TYR A 27 -9.78 -3.36 4.67
C TYR A 27 -9.16 -4.42 5.59
N CYS A 28 -9.87 -4.86 6.63
CA CYS A 28 -9.36 -5.84 7.58
C CYS A 28 -9.16 -7.22 6.94
N ALA A 29 -10.02 -7.61 6.00
CA ALA A 29 -9.86 -8.82 5.18
C ALA A 29 -8.57 -8.75 4.35
N ALA A 30 -8.31 -7.64 3.66
CA ALA A 30 -7.09 -7.45 2.88
C ALA A 30 -5.83 -7.46 3.75
N VAL A 31 -5.89 -6.83 4.93
CA VAL A 31 -4.78 -6.86 5.90
C VAL A 31 -4.52 -8.28 6.40
N LYS A 32 -5.57 -9.04 6.73
CA LYS A 32 -5.48 -10.42 7.20
C LYS A 32 -4.91 -11.36 6.15
N GLU A 33 -5.37 -11.25 4.90
CA GLU A 33 -4.86 -12.01 3.76
C GLU A 33 -3.36 -11.77 3.55
N ASN A 34 -2.90 -10.54 3.79
CA ASN A 34 -1.50 -10.14 3.57
C ASN A 34 -0.66 -10.13 4.86
N GLN A 35 -1.19 -10.58 5.99
CA GLN A 35 -0.56 -10.42 7.30
C GLN A 35 0.83 -11.07 7.37
N SER A 36 1.01 -12.24 6.76
CA SER A 36 2.31 -12.93 6.70
C SER A 36 3.37 -12.11 5.95
N THR A 37 2.96 -11.37 4.92
CA THR A 37 3.84 -10.50 4.12
C THR A 37 4.13 -9.19 4.86
N LEU A 38 3.15 -8.65 5.59
CA LEU A 38 3.31 -7.46 6.42
C LEU A 38 4.05 -7.73 7.75
N GLY A 39 4.40 -8.97 8.06
CA GLY A 39 5.20 -9.30 9.25
C GLY A 39 6.63 -8.74 9.21
N SER A 40 7.10 -8.28 8.04
CA SER A 40 8.37 -7.59 7.84
C SER A 40 8.17 -6.15 7.32
N PHE A 41 7.04 -5.52 7.66
CA PHE A 41 6.64 -4.26 7.05
C PHE A 41 7.69 -3.16 7.25
N GLY A 42 8.12 -2.56 6.14
CA GLY A 42 9.18 -1.55 6.11
C GLY A 42 10.59 -2.10 6.34
N LYS A 43 10.78 -3.43 6.37
CA LYS A 43 12.06 -4.09 6.68
C LYS A 43 12.51 -5.06 5.59
N ALA A 44 11.82 -5.11 4.45
CA ALA A 44 12.24 -5.96 3.33
C ALA A 44 13.66 -5.63 2.87
N ALA A 45 14.52 -6.67 2.83
CA ALA A 45 15.94 -6.56 2.47
C ALA A 45 16.29 -7.23 1.13
N THR A 46 15.29 -7.75 0.41
CA THR A 46 15.47 -8.37 -0.91
C THR A 46 14.40 -7.89 -1.87
N ASP A 47 14.72 -7.87 -3.18
CA ASP A 47 13.79 -7.47 -4.24
C ASP A 47 12.48 -8.28 -4.22
N ALA A 48 12.60 -9.58 -3.94
CA ALA A 48 11.46 -10.49 -3.86
C ALA A 48 10.56 -10.16 -2.66
N ALA A 49 11.14 -9.95 -1.48
CA ALA A 49 10.39 -9.57 -0.28
C ALA A 49 9.74 -8.19 -0.47
N PHE A 50 10.50 -7.22 -0.98
CA PHE A 50 10.02 -5.86 -1.24
C PHE A 50 8.89 -5.86 -2.26
N THR A 51 8.98 -6.68 -3.31
CA THR A 51 7.92 -6.81 -4.32
C THR A 51 6.66 -7.45 -3.77
N LYS A 52 6.79 -8.46 -2.91
CA LYS A 52 5.63 -9.04 -2.21
C LYS A 52 4.96 -8.02 -1.31
N GLU A 53 5.76 -7.30 -0.52
CA GLU A 53 5.27 -6.25 0.37
C GLU A 53 4.58 -5.12 -0.41
N ALA A 54 5.19 -4.63 -1.49
CA ALA A 54 4.58 -3.61 -2.34
C ALA A 54 3.22 -4.03 -2.92
N ARG A 55 3.06 -5.33 -3.26
CA ARG A 55 1.77 -5.87 -3.71
C ARG A 55 0.73 -5.90 -2.59
N ALA A 56 1.14 -6.33 -1.38
CA ALA A 56 0.28 -6.31 -0.20
C ALA A 56 -0.21 -4.89 0.14
N VAL A 57 0.72 -3.94 0.21
CA VAL A 57 0.43 -2.52 0.46
C VAL A 57 -0.56 -1.98 -0.57
N ARG A 58 -0.37 -2.29 -1.85
CA ARG A 58 -1.26 -1.85 -2.93
C ARG A 58 -2.66 -2.44 -2.83
N ALA A 59 -2.76 -3.73 -2.51
CA ALA A 59 -4.05 -4.40 -2.33
C ALA A 59 -4.85 -3.74 -1.20
N ILE A 60 -4.18 -3.42 -0.09
CA ILE A 60 -4.79 -2.75 1.06
C ILE A 60 -5.14 -1.29 0.72
N ALA A 61 -4.25 -0.54 0.07
CA ALA A 61 -4.52 0.83 -0.36
C ALA A 61 -5.77 0.91 -1.26
N ALA A 62 -5.99 -0.09 -2.12
CA ALA A 62 -7.13 -0.17 -3.01
C ALA A 62 -8.48 -0.32 -2.28
N THR A 63 -8.50 -0.78 -1.02
CA THR A 63 -9.72 -0.84 -0.20
C THR A 63 -10.15 0.53 0.32
N LYS A 64 -9.30 1.56 0.17
CA LYS A 64 -9.56 2.95 0.57
C LYS A 64 -10.07 3.10 2.01
N PRO A 65 -9.32 2.61 3.03
CA PRO A 65 -9.74 2.71 4.42
C PRO A 65 -9.84 4.18 4.85
N GLU A 66 -11.00 4.59 5.39
CA GLU A 66 -11.34 6.00 5.60
C GLU A 66 -10.29 6.79 6.41
N ASN A 67 -9.75 6.18 7.47
CA ASN A 67 -8.83 6.85 8.40
C ASN A 67 -7.39 6.98 7.88
N VAL A 68 -6.95 6.08 7.02
CA VAL A 68 -5.53 5.92 6.66
C VAL A 68 -5.30 5.72 5.16
N VAL A 69 -6.29 6.00 4.31
CA VAL A 69 -6.16 5.91 2.84
C VAL A 69 -5.00 6.73 2.30
N LYS A 70 -4.77 7.93 2.85
CA LYS A 70 -3.67 8.80 2.44
C LYS A 70 -2.31 8.19 2.80
N ASP A 71 -2.20 7.55 3.96
CA ASP A 71 -0.97 6.90 4.42
C ASP A 71 -0.66 5.67 3.56
N TRP A 72 -1.64 4.78 3.36
CA TRP A 72 -1.48 3.62 2.47
C TRP A 72 -1.11 4.02 1.04
N THR A 73 -1.73 5.07 0.50
CA THR A 73 -1.43 5.58 -0.84
C THR A 73 -0.02 6.16 -0.94
N ALA A 74 0.43 6.88 0.10
CA ALA A 74 1.79 7.41 0.14
C ALA A 74 2.83 6.28 0.16
N ILE A 75 2.58 5.22 0.91
CA ILE A 75 3.47 4.06 0.99
C ILE A 75 3.50 3.30 -0.34
N ASP A 76 2.35 2.97 -0.97
CA ASP A 76 2.33 2.32 -2.30
C ASP A 76 3.08 3.16 -3.34
N ARG A 77 2.88 4.48 -3.33
CA ARG A 77 3.59 5.38 -4.25
C ARG A 77 5.10 5.31 -4.06
N ALA A 78 5.58 5.37 -2.82
CA ALA A 78 7.01 5.31 -2.55
C ALA A 78 7.61 3.95 -2.93
N MET A 79 6.92 2.84 -2.62
CA MET A 79 7.37 1.51 -3.03
C MET A 79 7.39 1.31 -4.55
N ARG A 80 6.41 1.87 -5.27
CA ARG A 80 6.45 1.92 -6.74
C ARG A 80 7.62 2.74 -7.27
N GLY A 81 7.98 3.83 -6.59
CA GLY A 81 9.15 4.64 -6.91
C GLY A 81 10.44 3.82 -6.84
N VAL A 82 10.61 3.05 -5.77
CA VAL A 82 11.73 2.10 -5.63
C VAL A 82 11.74 1.08 -6.77
N GLN A 83 10.64 0.37 -7.00
CA GLN A 83 10.56 -0.64 -8.07
C GLN A 83 10.85 -0.05 -9.45
N ALA A 84 10.40 1.19 -9.71
CA ALA A 84 10.65 1.89 -10.97
C ALA A 84 12.13 2.27 -11.12
N ALA A 85 12.76 2.77 -10.05
CA ALA A 85 14.19 3.09 -10.05
C ALA A 85 15.03 1.84 -10.30
N GLN A 86 14.81 0.76 -9.54
CA GLN A 86 15.52 -0.51 -9.73
C GLN A 86 15.31 -1.09 -11.14
N LYS A 87 14.10 -1.01 -11.69
CA LYS A 87 13.83 -1.44 -13.07
C LYS A 87 14.56 -0.58 -14.11
N LYS A 88 14.70 0.72 -13.86
CA LYS A 88 15.36 1.66 -14.78
C LYS A 88 16.86 1.42 -14.83
N THR A 89 17.48 1.22 -13.68
CA THR A 89 18.95 1.12 -13.54
C THR A 89 19.46 -0.31 -13.60
N GLY A 90 18.59 -1.30 -13.37
CA GLY A 90 18.97 -2.70 -13.22
C GLY A 90 19.56 -3.04 -11.84
N LEU A 91 19.77 -2.05 -10.97
CA LEU A 91 20.39 -2.26 -9.66
C LEU A 91 19.41 -2.89 -8.65
N THR A 92 19.80 -4.05 -8.14
CA THR A 92 19.07 -4.83 -7.12
C THR A 92 19.47 -4.43 -5.70
N PHE A 93 18.70 -4.87 -4.70
CA PHE A 93 19.12 -4.72 -3.29
C PHE A 93 20.46 -5.41 -3.01
N ALA A 94 20.69 -6.57 -3.62
CA ALA A 94 21.91 -7.34 -3.41
C ALA A 94 23.15 -6.63 -3.98
N GLU A 95 23.03 -6.00 -5.15
CA GLU A 95 24.14 -5.24 -5.76
C GLU A 95 24.45 -3.96 -5.00
N LEU A 96 23.43 -3.28 -4.47
CA LEU A 96 23.63 -2.07 -3.68
C LEU A 96 24.16 -2.37 -2.27
N ALA A 97 23.92 -3.56 -1.74
CA ALA A 97 24.48 -4.01 -0.47
C ALA A 97 25.95 -4.49 -0.60
N ASP A 98 26.39 -4.83 -1.81
CA ASP A 98 27.75 -5.24 -2.13
C ASP A 98 28.61 -4.00 -2.43
N PRO A 99 29.62 -3.68 -1.59
CA PRO A 99 30.43 -2.47 -1.78
C PRO A 99 31.18 -2.43 -3.11
N GLU A 100 31.63 -3.57 -3.62
CA GLU A 100 32.39 -3.66 -4.87
C GLU A 100 31.46 -3.42 -6.07
N LYS A 101 30.30 -4.08 -6.08
CA LYS A 101 29.31 -3.88 -7.13
C LYS A 101 28.72 -2.48 -7.12
N ARG A 102 28.45 -1.93 -5.94
CA ARG A 102 27.99 -0.54 -5.80
C ARG A 102 29.03 0.46 -6.29
N ALA A 103 30.32 0.23 -6.01
CA ALA A 103 31.40 1.10 -6.48
C ALA A 103 31.62 1.01 -8.01
N ALA A 104 31.30 -0.13 -8.62
CA ALA A 104 31.40 -0.35 -10.06
C ALA A 104 30.18 0.16 -10.86
N ALA A 105 29.05 0.44 -10.18
CA ALA A 105 27.84 0.94 -10.81
C ALA A 105 27.97 2.40 -11.26
N ASP A 106 27.16 2.79 -12.24
CA ASP A 106 27.08 4.19 -12.67
C ASP A 106 26.57 5.10 -11.53
N ALA A 107 27.21 6.24 -11.34
CA ALA A 107 26.93 7.13 -10.22
C ALA A 107 25.51 7.74 -10.29
N ASP A 108 25.01 8.06 -11.49
CA ASP A 108 23.68 8.62 -11.68
C ASP A 108 22.60 7.54 -11.44
N ASP A 109 22.92 6.29 -11.75
CA ASP A 109 22.06 5.14 -11.47
C ASP A 109 21.98 4.85 -9.96
N VAL A 110 23.12 4.87 -9.25
CA VAL A 110 23.16 4.74 -7.78
C VAL A 110 22.37 5.87 -7.14
N GLU A 111 22.57 7.12 -7.57
CA GLU A 111 21.83 8.27 -7.05
C GLU A 111 20.31 8.14 -7.32
N THR A 112 19.92 7.66 -8.50
CA THR A 112 18.52 7.41 -8.87
C THR A 112 17.85 6.45 -7.90
N VAL A 113 18.53 5.36 -7.55
CA VAL A 113 17.98 4.36 -6.62
C VAL A 113 18.01 4.85 -5.18
N ASP A 114 19.09 5.52 -4.75
CA ASP A 114 19.22 6.08 -3.40
C ASP A 114 18.16 7.13 -3.09
N LYS A 115 17.81 7.98 -4.08
CA LYS A 115 16.68 8.93 -3.96
C LYS A 115 15.34 8.21 -3.76
N ALA A 116 15.10 7.12 -4.50
CA ALA A 116 13.87 6.35 -4.39
C ALA A 116 13.76 5.66 -3.02
N TYR A 117 14.87 5.09 -2.51
CA TYR A 117 14.91 4.53 -1.16
C TYR A 117 14.73 5.58 -0.08
N SER A 118 15.35 6.76 -0.23
CA SER A 118 15.16 7.87 0.70
C SER A 118 13.69 8.27 0.79
N ALA A 119 13.01 8.42 -0.36
CA ALA A 119 11.58 8.72 -0.39
C ALA A 119 10.71 7.63 0.26
N PHE A 120 11.07 6.35 0.13
CA PHE A 120 10.41 5.28 0.88
C PHE A 120 10.72 5.35 2.38
N ASN A 121 11.97 5.60 2.76
CA ASN A 121 12.36 5.73 4.16
C ASN A 121 11.66 6.92 4.84
N ASP A 122 11.37 7.99 4.11
CA ASP A 122 10.61 9.14 4.61
C ASP A 122 9.15 8.82 4.97
N THR A 123 8.62 7.65 4.54
CA THR A 123 7.24 7.25 4.90
C THR A 123 7.10 6.63 6.30
N VAL A 124 8.07 6.78 7.22
CA VAL A 124 8.02 6.22 8.59
C VAL A 124 6.74 6.64 9.33
N LYS A 125 6.33 7.91 9.21
CA LYS A 125 5.12 8.42 9.90
C LYS A 125 3.86 7.72 9.40
N GLN A 126 3.75 7.56 8.09
CA GLN A 126 2.64 6.88 7.42
C GLN A 126 2.62 5.40 7.79
N ARG A 127 3.78 4.72 7.77
CA ARG A 127 3.90 3.31 8.18
C ARG A 127 3.46 3.12 9.64
N THR A 128 3.88 4.02 10.53
CA THR A 128 3.46 4.01 11.94
C THR A 128 1.95 4.21 12.08
N ALA A 129 1.38 5.15 11.31
CA ALA A 129 -0.05 5.44 11.33
C ALA A 129 -0.88 4.23 10.90
N VAL A 130 -0.52 3.58 9.79
CA VAL A 130 -1.26 2.38 9.32
C VAL A 130 -1.10 1.21 10.28
N VAL A 131 0.06 0.99 10.90
CA VAL A 131 0.23 -0.08 11.90
C VAL A 131 -0.68 0.15 13.11
N LYS A 132 -0.75 1.40 13.60
CA LYS A 132 -1.64 1.77 14.71
C LYS A 132 -3.11 1.60 14.34
N ASP A 133 -3.51 2.03 13.15
CA ASP A 133 -4.88 1.90 12.67
C ASP A 133 -5.26 0.43 12.45
N VAL A 134 -4.40 -0.38 11.83
CA VAL A 134 -4.61 -1.83 11.69
C VAL A 134 -4.87 -2.48 13.04
N LYS A 135 -4.09 -2.12 14.07
CA LYS A 135 -4.31 -2.66 15.41
C LYS A 135 -5.62 -2.18 16.04
N THR A 136 -6.00 -0.93 15.81
CA THR A 136 -7.21 -0.33 16.42
C THR A 136 -8.49 -0.80 15.72
N THR A 137 -8.47 -0.84 14.39
CA THR A 137 -9.64 -1.06 13.54
C THR A 137 -9.86 -2.54 13.22
N CYS A 138 -8.77 -3.31 13.07
CA CYS A 138 -8.83 -4.72 12.67
C CYS A 138 -8.40 -5.70 13.76
N ASP A 139 -7.95 -5.22 14.91
CA ASP A 139 -7.33 -6.02 15.99
C ASP A 139 -6.14 -6.90 15.53
N ILE A 140 -5.50 -6.54 14.43
CA ILE A 140 -4.34 -7.27 13.88
C ILE A 140 -3.05 -6.59 14.35
N THR A 141 -2.11 -7.38 14.85
CA THR A 141 -0.77 -6.88 15.18
C THR A 141 0.19 -7.14 14.01
N LEU A 142 0.71 -6.06 13.43
CA LEU A 142 1.82 -6.10 12.47
C LEU A 142 3.15 -5.92 13.23
N LYS A 143 4.23 -6.54 12.74
CA LYS A 143 5.56 -6.56 13.39
C LYS A 143 6.57 -5.66 12.68
#